data_AF-A0A820R9C9-F1
#
_entry.id   AF-A0A820R9C9-F1
#
_cell.length_a   1.000
_cell.length_b   1.000
_cell.length_c   1.000
_cell.angle_alpha   90.00
_cell.angle_beta   90.00
_cell.angle_gamma   90.00
#
_symmetry.space_group_name_H-M   'P 1'
#
loop_
_entity.id
_entity.type
_entity.pdbx_description
1 polymer ?
#
loop_
_entity_poly.entity_id
_entity_poly.type
_entity_poly.pdbx_seq_one_letter_code
_entity_poly.pdbx_strand_id
1 'polypeptide(L)'
;AFWGQDSDKKTTPFDLNREFRVSFDKEFVGKAALIKQKSEGIQKRFIQFLLEDHDIDRDPWPWSGEPIYRNGEFCGYVTSTAYGFTLGKQLCLVYV
;
A
#
# COMPACT_ATOMS: atom_id res chain seq x y z
N ALA A 1 7.61 1.84 1.25
CA ALA A 1 7.57 0.37 1.13
C ALA A 1 8.81 -0.24 1.75
N PHE A 2 8.69 -0.56 3.04
CA PHE A 2 9.61 -1.36 3.83
C PHE A 2 9.33 -2.86 3.63
N TRP A 3 10.37 -3.66 3.40
CA TRP A 3 10.22 -5.11 3.24
C TRP A 3 9.87 -5.77 4.57
N GLY A 4 8.87 -6.63 4.59
CA GLY A 4 8.31 -7.26 5.79
C GLY A 4 7.11 -6.51 6.38
N GLN A 5 6.84 -5.28 5.95
CA GLN A 5 5.69 -4.48 6.42
C GLN A 5 4.80 -4.01 5.27
N ASP A 6 5.35 -3.22 4.35
CA ASP A 6 4.62 -2.73 3.18
C ASP A 6 4.69 -3.70 2.00
N SER A 7 5.74 -4.51 1.94
CA SER A 7 5.95 -5.48 0.86
C SER A 7 6.51 -6.77 1.43
N ASP A 8 6.00 -7.90 0.97
CA ASP A 8 6.44 -9.23 1.35
C ASP A 8 6.44 -10.18 0.13
N LYS A 9 6.60 -11.49 0.39
CA LYS A 9 6.61 -12.54 -0.64
C LYS A 9 5.28 -12.67 -1.41
N LYS A 10 4.19 -12.08 -0.92
CA LYS A 10 2.84 -12.10 -1.50
C LYS A 10 2.48 -10.78 -2.20
N THR A 11 3.37 -9.79 -2.16
CA THR A 11 3.20 -8.52 -2.86
C THR A 11 4.01 -8.51 -4.14
N THR A 12 3.43 -7.93 -5.18
CA THR A 12 4.05 -7.82 -6.49
C THR A 12 4.43 -6.36 -6.77
N PRO A 13 5.35 -6.11 -7.72
CA PRO A 13 5.66 -4.75 -8.15
C PRO A 13 4.44 -3.98 -8.65
N PHE A 14 3.43 -4.67 -9.21
CA PHE A 14 2.19 -4.05 -9.65
C PHE A 14 1.32 -3.60 -8.48
N ASP A 15 1.18 -4.41 -7.42
CA ASP A 15 0.42 -4.01 -6.22
C ASP A 15 1.02 -2.73 -5.59
N LEU A 16 2.33 -2.57 -5.70
CA LEU A 16 3.09 -1.46 -5.15
C LEU A 16 3.15 -0.20 -6.05
N ASN A 17 2.55 -0.21 -7.24
CA ASN A 17 2.73 0.83 -8.28
C ASN A 17 4.22 1.07 -8.62
N ARG A 18 4.99 -0.02 -8.74
CA ARG A 18 6.44 -0.02 -8.99
C ARG A 18 6.82 -0.80 -10.24
N GLU A 19 5.88 -1.00 -11.15
CA GLU A 19 6.09 -1.66 -12.44
C GLU A 19 7.21 -1.00 -13.26
N PHE A 20 7.42 0.31 -13.10
CA PHE A 20 8.51 1.05 -13.74
C PHE A 20 9.91 0.58 -13.32
N ARG A 21 10.03 -0.17 -12.22
CA ARG A 21 11.31 -0.76 -11.76
C ARG A 21 11.56 -2.15 -12.34
N VAL A 22 10.65 -2.70 -13.14
CA VAL A 22 10.75 -4.05 -13.72
C VAL A 22 11.04 -3.95 -15.22
N SER A 23 12.18 -4.51 -15.64
CA SER A 23 12.54 -4.59 -17.06
C SER A 23 12.02 -5.90 -17.66
N PHE A 24 10.91 -5.83 -18.39
CA PHE A 24 10.27 -7.00 -19.02
C PHE A 24 11.03 -7.54 -20.24
N ASP A 25 12.02 -6.80 -20.75
CA ASP A 25 12.85 -7.24 -21.89
C ASP A 25 13.94 -8.25 -21.49
N LYS A 26 14.18 -8.42 -20.19
CA LYS A 26 15.19 -9.35 -19.66
C LYS A 26 14.56 -10.64 -19.17
N GLU A 27 15.34 -11.71 -19.08
CA GLU A 27 14.93 -12.95 -18.42
C GLU A 27 15.22 -12.87 -16.92
N PHE A 28 14.22 -13.19 -16.09
CA PHE A 28 14.33 -13.18 -14.63
C PHE A 28 13.28 -14.08 -13.98
N VAL A 29 13.54 -14.48 -12.73
CA VAL A 29 12.63 -15.31 -11.94
C VAL A 29 11.32 -14.58 -11.69
N GLY A 30 10.19 -15.19 -12.05
CA GLY A 30 8.85 -14.61 -11.84
C GLY A 30 8.32 -13.77 -13.01
N LYS A 31 9.08 -13.60 -14.10
CA LYS A 31 8.65 -12.85 -15.30
C LYS A 31 7.30 -13.33 -15.85
N ALA A 32 7.16 -14.63 -16.06
CA ALA A 32 5.92 -15.20 -16.60
C ALA A 32 4.71 -14.94 -15.69
N ALA A 33 4.91 -15.00 -14.37
CA ALA A 33 3.86 -14.70 -13.39
C ALA A 33 3.45 -13.23 -13.44
N LEU A 34 4.41 -12.29 -13.55
CA LEU A 34 4.12 -10.87 -13.69
C LEU A 34 3.42 -10.52 -15.00
N ILE A 35 3.81 -11.15 -16.12
CA ILE A 35 3.11 -10.97 -17.41
C ILE A 35 1.65 -11.43 -17.30
N LYS A 36 1.42 -12.60 -16.69
CA LYS A 36 0.07 -13.11 -16.44
C LYS A 36 -0.74 -12.16 -15.56
N GLN A 37 -0.17 -11.70 -14.45
CA GLN A 37 -0.84 -10.73 -13.56
C GLN A 37 -1.19 -9.44 -14.30
N LYS A 38 -0.30 -8.94 -15.16
CA LYS A 38 -0.56 -7.75 -15.97
C LYS A 38 -1.77 -7.93 -16.88
N SER A 39 -1.99 -9.12 -17.43
CA SER A 39 -3.19 -9.42 -18.24
C SER A 39 -4.47 -9.61 -17.42
N GLU A 40 -4.37 -10.15 -16.21
CA GLU A 40 -5.53 -10.38 -15.32
C GLU A 40 -5.98 -9.11 -14.58
N GLY A 41 -5.10 -8.11 -14.50
CA GLY A 41 -5.36 -6.84 -13.83
C GLY A 41 -4.95 -6.83 -12.36
N ILE A 42 -4.84 -5.62 -11.81
CA ILE A 42 -4.40 -5.37 -10.43
C ILE A 42 -5.61 -5.41 -9.49
N GLN A 43 -5.55 -6.28 -8.49
CA GLN A 43 -6.65 -6.52 -7.54
C GLN A 43 -6.55 -5.69 -6.26
N LYS A 44 -5.36 -5.20 -5.92
CA LYS A 44 -5.10 -4.33 -4.75
C LYS A 44 -4.03 -3.31 -5.07
N ARG A 45 -4.10 -2.13 -4.47
CA ARG A 45 -3.16 -1.03 -4.70
C ARG A 45 -2.59 -0.51 -3.39
N PHE A 46 -1.29 -0.27 -3.42
CA PHE A 46 -0.56 0.40 -2.37
C PHE A 46 -0.63 1.91 -2.56
N ILE A 47 -1.37 2.60 -1.71
CA ILE A 47 -1.57 4.06 -1.80
C ILE A 47 -1.33 4.74 -0.45
N GLN A 48 -1.28 6.06 -0.48
CA GLN A 48 -1.14 6.89 0.72
C GLN A 48 -2.47 7.57 1.03
N PHE A 49 -2.92 7.46 2.27
CA PHE A 49 -3.98 8.25 2.85
C PHE A 49 -3.40 9.40 3.67
N LEU A 50 -4.03 10.55 3.56
CA LEU A 50 -3.85 11.72 4.40
C LEU A 50 -5.11 11.81 5.27
N LEU A 51 -4.96 11.73 6.59
CA LEU A 51 -6.11 11.78 7.48
C LEU A 51 -6.51 13.25 7.66
N GLU A 52 -7.72 13.58 7.23
CA GLU A 52 -8.24 14.95 7.24
C GLU A 52 -8.84 15.37 8.60
N ASP A 53 -9.40 14.40 9.35
CA ASP A 53 -10.13 14.64 10.60
C ASP A 53 -9.53 13.83 11.76
N HIS A 54 -8.20 13.90 11.90
CA HIS A 54 -7.46 13.24 12.98
C HIS A 54 -6.83 14.29 13.90
N ASP A 55 -7.29 14.34 15.14
CA ASP A 55 -6.73 15.19 16.19
C ASP A 55 -5.55 14.49 16.86
N ILE A 56 -4.34 15.00 16.67
CA ILE A 56 -3.10 14.38 17.16
C ILE A 56 -3.01 14.31 18.69
N ASP A 57 -3.76 15.14 19.43
CA ASP A 57 -3.73 15.22 20.89
C ASP A 57 -4.85 14.38 21.53
N ARG A 58 -5.88 14.01 20.76
CA ARG A 58 -7.08 13.34 21.28
C ARG A 58 -7.32 11.96 20.70
N ASP A 59 -7.01 11.77 19.43
CA ASP A 59 -7.30 10.53 18.73
C ASP A 59 -6.15 9.52 18.89
N PRO A 60 -6.45 8.22 18.92
CA PRO A 60 -5.42 7.19 18.95
C PRO A 60 -4.64 7.20 17.64
N TRP A 61 -3.32 7.26 17.77
CA TRP A 61 -2.45 7.24 16.60
C TRP A 61 -2.48 5.87 15.93
N PRO A 62 -2.71 5.80 14.60
CA PRO A 62 -2.58 4.55 13.87
C PRO A 62 -1.15 4.06 13.98
N TRP A 63 -0.97 2.74 14.10
CA TRP A 63 0.33 2.07 14.22
C TRP A 63 0.61 1.11 13.07
N SER A 64 -0.34 0.21 12.75
CA SER A 64 -0.31 -0.75 11.63
C SER A 64 -1.43 -1.79 11.82
N GLY A 65 -2.01 -2.28 10.73
CA GLY A 65 -2.99 -3.37 10.71
C GLY A 65 -4.43 -2.91 10.91
N GLU A 66 -4.68 -1.61 11.07
CA GLU A 66 -6.02 -1.06 11.20
C GLU A 66 -6.84 -1.35 9.92
N PRO A 67 -8.08 -1.84 10.05
CA PRO A 67 -8.92 -2.15 8.91
C PRO A 67 -9.48 -0.88 8.25
N ILE A 68 -9.60 -0.91 6.93
CA ILE A 68 -10.13 0.19 6.13
C ILE A 68 -11.50 -0.23 5.60
N TYR A 69 -12.49 0.65 5.80
CA TYR A 69 -13.85 0.43 5.35
C TYR A 69 -14.28 1.50 4.35
N ARG A 70 -15.01 1.08 3.32
CA ARG A 70 -15.69 1.96 2.38
C ARG A 70 -17.17 1.60 2.38
N ASN A 71 -18.03 2.55 2.74
CA ASN A 71 -19.48 2.33 2.82
C ASN A 71 -19.88 1.15 3.73
N GLY A 72 -19.12 0.92 4.81
CA GLY A 72 -19.35 -0.20 5.73
C GLY A 72 -18.74 -1.54 5.28
N GLU A 73 -18.17 -1.64 4.08
CA GLU A 73 -17.53 -2.85 3.59
C GLU A 73 -16.01 -2.81 3.80
N PHE A 74 -15.44 -3.91 4.28
CA PHE A 74 -13.99 -4.05 4.42
C PHE A 74 -13.33 -3.98 3.04
N CYS A 75 -12.36 -3.08 2.89
CA CYS A 75 -11.68 -2.87 1.62
C CYS A 75 -10.17 -2.90 1.74
N GLY A 76 -9.59 -3.01 2.94
CA GLY A 76 -8.15 -2.89 3.06
C GLY A 76 -7.62 -2.80 4.47
N TYR A 77 -6.33 -2.50 4.58
CA TYR A 77 -5.66 -2.31 5.86
C TYR A 77 -4.49 -1.32 5.76
N VAL A 78 -4.17 -0.68 6.88
CA VAL A 78 -3.00 0.18 7.03
C VAL A 78 -1.75 -0.67 7.21
N THR A 79 -0.67 -0.36 6.49
CA THR A 79 0.62 -1.04 6.62
C THR A 79 1.58 -0.29 7.52
N SER A 80 1.77 0.99 7.23
CA SER A 80 2.73 1.88 7.89
C SER A 80 2.11 3.25 8.03
N THR A 81 2.60 4.02 8.98
CA THR A 81 1.98 5.26 9.41
C THR A 81 3.02 6.17 10.01
N ALA A 82 2.84 7.47 9.85
CA ALA A 82 3.71 8.49 10.41
C ALA A 82 3.01 9.84 10.41
N TYR A 83 3.43 10.74 11.31
CA TYR A 83 3.03 12.13 11.23
C TYR A 83 3.90 12.88 10.22
N GLY A 84 3.28 13.46 9.20
CA GLY A 84 3.95 14.26 8.20
C GLY A 84 4.10 15.70 8.68
N PHE A 85 5.18 16.04 9.39
CA PHE A 85 5.40 17.40 9.93
C PHE A 85 5.29 18.52 8.88
N THR A 86 5.76 18.28 7.65
CA THR A 86 5.61 19.25 6.55
C THR A 86 4.16 19.49 6.15
N LEU A 87 3.31 18.47 6.29
CA LEU A 87 1.89 18.52 5.95
C LEU A 87 1.00 18.86 7.17
N GLY A 88 1.56 18.81 8.38
CA GLY A 88 0.82 19.00 9.63
C GLY A 88 -0.30 17.99 9.84
N LYS A 89 -0.15 16.76 9.32
CA LYS A 89 -1.21 15.75 9.28
C LYS A 89 -0.67 14.33 9.43
N GLN A 90 -1.53 13.44 9.91
CA GLN A 90 -1.24 12.01 9.99
C GLN A 90 -1.33 11.36 8.60
N LEU A 91 -0.35 10.53 8.28
CA LEU A 91 -0.21 9.80 7.03
C LEU A 91 -0.30 8.31 7.28
N CYS A 92 -1.02 7.59 6.40
CA CYS A 92 -1.09 6.14 6.41
C CYS A 92 -0.78 5.59 5.01
N LEU A 93 0.13 4.62 4.93
CA LEU A 93 0.28 3.77 3.76
C LEU A 93 -0.66 2.59 3.89
N VAL A 94 -1.36 2.26 2.80
CA VAL A 94 -2.48 1.33 2.86
C VAL A 94 -2.52 0.42 1.63
N TYR A 95 -3.11 -0.76 1.80
CA TYR A 95 -3.60 -1.58 0.70
C TYR A 95 -5.12 -1.50 0.63
N VAL A 96 -5.66 -1.17 -0.55
CA VAL A 96 -7.09 -1.17 -0.87
C VAL A 96 -7.37 -1.73 -2.27
#